data_AF-A0A4R2C0E2-F1
#
_entry.id   AF-A0A4R2C0E2-F1
#
_cell.length_a   1.000
_cell.length_b   1.000
_cell.length_c   1.000
_cell.angle_alpha   90.00
_cell.angle_beta   90.00
_cell.angle_gamma   90.00
#
_symmetry.space_group_name_H-M   'P 1'
#
loop_
_entity.id
_entity.type
_entity.pdbx_description
1 polymer ?
#
loop_
_entity_poly.entity_id
_entity_poly.type
_entity_poly.pdbx_seq_one_letter_code
_entity_poly.pdbx_strand_id
1 'polypeptide(L)'
;MLRRWTAIVRRRAVVSMLLLSLPGHGIGPDLQLESQLPNVAAHSPAARAAKRLDDASPADRARVDATLAAAGPDERPYLIEALAAGHSAEDVVTFARLIRGKRPEWLRTHLSLIDPDGPGRVTYRGSPVRQADDTACGPMTILMARAMTDPLYALNFTTTGSADPSDASVAQFQARLTAEEHRIHDATNRFWPERLGSTPAGVGNELNRHADALGARYEPHVVTGIGGKSGLRDAVDAADSAQPVPVLIGDRIPRHYILLIGRDAADLLVYDPARARVSRISEQSFLDGKLDALRFRHVFAVITPSP
;
A
#
# COMPACT_ATOMS: atom_id res chain seq x y z
N MET A 1 -36.51 -45.46 -25.35
CA MET A 1 -35.96 -45.13 -24.01
C MET A 1 -34.45 -44.98 -24.14
N LEU A 2 -33.90 -43.83 -23.67
CA LEU A 2 -32.48 -43.42 -23.50
C LEU A 2 -31.61 -43.28 -24.79
N ARG A 3 -31.08 -42.10 -25.21
CA ARG A 3 -30.19 -41.04 -24.65
C ARG A 3 -28.72 -41.45 -24.41
N ARG A 4 -27.77 -40.86 -25.18
CA ARG A 4 -26.55 -40.08 -24.80
C ARG A 4 -25.42 -40.24 -25.83
N TRP A 5 -24.89 -39.20 -26.49
CA TRP A 5 -24.26 -37.90 -26.15
C TRP A 5 -22.75 -37.95 -26.52
N THR A 6 -22.29 -36.85 -27.12
CA THR A 6 -21.06 -36.56 -27.86
C THR A 6 -19.85 -36.24 -26.98
N ALA A 7 -18.63 -36.42 -27.52
CA ALA A 7 -17.42 -35.76 -27.02
C ALA A 7 -16.54 -35.26 -28.19
N ILE A 8 -16.35 -33.94 -28.26
CA ILE A 8 -15.44 -33.24 -29.17
C ILE A 8 -14.23 -32.79 -28.33
N VAL A 9 -13.02 -33.17 -28.77
CA VAL A 9 -11.75 -32.77 -28.17
C VAL A 9 -11.26 -31.48 -28.82
N ARG A 10 -11.05 -30.41 -28.04
CA ARG A 10 -10.32 -29.20 -28.46
C ARG A 10 -8.90 -29.25 -27.88
N ARG A 11 -7.89 -29.25 -28.76
CA ARG A 11 -6.47 -29.05 -28.40
C ARG A 11 -6.20 -27.56 -28.15
N ARG A 12 -5.45 -27.23 -27.10
CA ARG A 12 -4.80 -25.91 -26.91
C ARG A 12 -3.31 -26.03 -27.26
N ALA A 13 -2.82 -25.05 -28.00
CA ALA A 13 -1.42 -24.90 -28.37
C ALA A 13 -0.60 -24.35 -27.18
N VAL A 14 0.62 -24.85 -27.03
CA VAL A 14 1.63 -24.38 -26.07
C VAL A 14 2.64 -23.54 -26.84
N VAL A 15 2.86 -22.30 -26.43
CA VAL A 15 3.97 -21.45 -26.91
C VAL A 15 5.02 -21.44 -25.81
N SER A 16 6.21 -21.96 -26.11
CA SER A 16 7.39 -21.90 -25.24
C SER A 16 8.21 -20.65 -25.56
N MET A 17 8.66 -19.93 -24.54
CA MET A 17 9.58 -18.81 -24.68
C MET A 17 10.77 -19.05 -23.73
N LEU A 18 11.96 -19.21 -24.32
CA LEU A 18 13.24 -19.32 -23.62
C LEU A 18 13.63 -17.95 -23.04
N LEU A 19 14.12 -17.91 -21.80
CA LEU A 19 14.75 -16.73 -21.19
C LEU A 19 16.18 -17.09 -20.73
N LEU A 20 17.13 -16.29 -21.22
CA LEU A 20 18.53 -16.24 -20.78
C LEU A 20 18.63 -15.42 -19.48
N SER A 21 19.44 -15.89 -18.54
CA SER A 21 19.66 -15.24 -17.23
C SER A 21 20.73 -14.14 -17.30
N LEU A 22 20.50 -13.06 -16.54
CA LEU A 22 21.51 -12.09 -16.11
C LEU A 22 21.32 -11.82 -14.60
N PRO A 23 22.40 -11.69 -13.81
CA PRO A 23 22.30 -11.57 -12.36
C PRO A 23 22.06 -10.12 -11.92
N GLY A 24 21.23 -9.95 -10.87
CA GLY A 24 21.17 -8.71 -10.11
C GLY A 24 19.88 -7.91 -10.25
N HIS A 25 18.71 -8.52 -10.05
CA HIS A 25 17.50 -7.88 -9.53
C HIS A 25 16.82 -8.96 -8.66
N GLY A 26 16.61 -8.69 -7.38
CA GLY A 26 16.01 -9.62 -6.43
C GLY A 26 14.51 -9.79 -6.63
N ILE A 27 14.10 -10.25 -7.81
CA ILE A 27 12.92 -11.11 -7.96
C ILE A 27 13.51 -12.50 -8.18
N GLY A 28 13.70 -13.25 -7.10
CA GLY A 28 14.12 -14.64 -7.18
C GLY A 28 13.05 -15.46 -7.92
N PRO A 29 13.43 -16.39 -8.83
CA PRO A 29 12.48 -17.25 -9.49
C PRO A 29 12.18 -18.44 -8.57
N ASP A 30 11.13 -18.32 -7.77
CA ASP A 30 10.42 -19.47 -7.22
C ASP A 30 8.92 -19.18 -7.25
N LEU A 31 8.39 -19.07 -8.48
CA LEU A 31 7.00 -19.39 -8.73
C LEU A 31 6.90 -20.87 -9.11
N GLN A 32 7.30 -21.75 -8.18
CA GLN A 32 6.60 -23.01 -8.03
C GLN A 32 5.30 -22.71 -7.27
N LEU A 33 4.30 -22.38 -8.08
CA LEU A 33 2.94 -22.13 -7.65
C LEU A 33 2.29 -23.45 -7.24
N GLU A 34 2.51 -23.88 -6.00
CA GLU A 34 1.70 -24.92 -5.38
C GLU A 34 1.30 -24.53 -3.95
N SER A 35 0.13 -23.88 -3.87
CA SER A 35 -0.92 -24.20 -2.89
C SER A 35 -0.92 -23.56 -1.49
N GLN A 36 -0.64 -22.26 -1.33
CA GLN A 36 -1.16 -21.53 -0.15
C GLN A 36 -1.82 -20.19 -0.50
N LEU A 37 -3.16 -20.22 -0.42
CA LEU A 37 -4.15 -19.14 -0.42
C LEU A 37 -4.46 -18.45 -1.77
N PRO A 38 -5.56 -18.82 -2.47
CA PRO A 38 -6.06 -18.11 -3.65
C PRO A 38 -6.41 -16.61 -3.41
N ASN A 39 -6.39 -16.15 -2.16
CA ASN A 39 -6.75 -14.78 -1.77
C ASN A 39 -5.60 -13.77 -1.96
N VAL A 40 -4.35 -14.15 -1.67
CA VAL A 40 -3.19 -13.24 -1.74
C VAL A 40 -2.93 -12.76 -3.18
N ALA A 41 -3.03 -13.67 -4.14
CA ALA A 41 -2.86 -13.35 -5.56
C ALA A 41 -3.94 -12.40 -6.08
N ALA A 42 -5.19 -12.54 -5.62
CA ALA A 42 -6.33 -11.74 -6.06
C ALA A 42 -6.23 -10.27 -5.65
N HIS A 43 -5.52 -9.97 -4.55
CA HIS A 43 -5.35 -8.63 -4.03
C HIS A 43 -4.03 -7.96 -4.43
N SER A 44 -3.14 -8.65 -5.14
CA SER A 44 -1.88 -8.05 -5.61
C SER A 44 -2.10 -6.87 -6.58
N PRO A 45 -1.22 -5.85 -6.60
CA PRO A 45 -1.31 -4.77 -7.58
C PRO A 45 -1.38 -5.27 -9.03
N ALA A 46 -0.60 -6.32 -9.36
CA ALA A 46 -0.62 -6.93 -10.70
C ALA A 46 -1.99 -7.53 -11.07
N ALA A 47 -2.65 -8.25 -10.16
CA ALA A 47 -3.98 -8.80 -10.41
C ALA A 47 -5.04 -7.71 -10.57
N ARG A 48 -4.97 -6.65 -9.75
CA ARG A 48 -5.87 -5.49 -9.89
C ARG A 48 -5.65 -4.78 -11.22
N ALA A 49 -4.40 -4.52 -11.61
CA ALA A 49 -4.07 -3.92 -12.88
C ALA A 49 -4.58 -4.76 -14.07
N ALA A 50 -4.37 -6.08 -14.03
CA ALA A 50 -4.87 -7.00 -15.04
C ALA A 50 -6.41 -6.92 -15.17
N LYS A 51 -7.12 -6.94 -14.04
CA LYS A 51 -8.57 -6.77 -14.02
C LYS A 51 -8.99 -5.42 -14.64
N ARG A 52 -8.29 -4.33 -14.33
CA ARG A 52 -8.59 -3.01 -14.93
C ARG A 52 -8.39 -3.02 -16.44
N LEU A 53 -7.36 -3.69 -16.95
CA LEU A 53 -7.17 -3.86 -18.40
C LEU A 53 -8.28 -4.72 -19.03
N ASP A 54 -8.77 -5.73 -18.31
CA ASP A 54 -9.95 -6.55 -18.68
C ASP A 54 -11.24 -5.76 -18.81
N ASP A 55 -11.43 -4.77 -17.95
CA ASP A 55 -12.61 -3.92 -17.98
C ASP A 55 -12.45 -2.69 -18.92
N ALA A 56 -11.24 -2.41 -19.41
CA ALA A 56 -10.93 -1.23 -20.21
C ALA A 56 -11.47 -1.29 -21.65
N SER A 57 -11.70 -0.12 -22.25
CA SER A 57 -12.02 -0.04 -23.68
C SER A 57 -10.85 -0.58 -24.53
N PRO A 58 -11.09 -1.10 -25.75
CA PRO A 58 -10.00 -1.55 -26.62
C PRO A 58 -8.95 -0.47 -26.91
N ALA A 59 -9.38 0.80 -26.98
CA ALA A 59 -8.49 1.93 -27.20
C ALA A 59 -7.62 2.22 -25.95
N ASP A 60 -8.22 2.20 -24.76
CA ASP A 60 -7.49 2.44 -23.51
C ASP A 60 -6.52 1.31 -23.19
N ARG A 61 -6.96 0.05 -23.38
CA ARG A 61 -6.10 -1.13 -23.27
C ARG A 61 -4.87 -0.99 -24.18
N ALA A 62 -5.08 -0.68 -25.47
CA ALA A 62 -3.97 -0.52 -26.41
C ALA A 62 -3.01 0.62 -26.01
N ARG A 63 -3.51 1.73 -25.45
CA ARG A 63 -2.68 2.82 -24.92
C ARG A 63 -1.82 2.38 -23.74
N VAL A 64 -2.42 1.68 -22.79
CA VAL A 64 -1.69 1.19 -21.60
C VAL A 64 -0.67 0.12 -22.00
N ASP A 65 -1.04 -0.85 -22.84
CA ASP A 65 -0.13 -1.90 -23.32
C ASP A 65 1.09 -1.30 -24.05
N ALA A 66 0.86 -0.33 -24.94
CA ALA A 66 1.94 0.38 -25.63
C ALA A 66 2.84 1.15 -24.65
N THR A 67 2.25 1.74 -23.61
CA THR A 67 2.98 2.48 -22.57
C THR A 67 3.86 1.54 -21.74
N LEU A 68 3.32 0.40 -21.29
CA LEU A 68 4.05 -0.62 -20.54
C LEU A 68 5.17 -1.27 -21.36
N ALA A 69 4.94 -1.49 -22.66
CA ALA A 69 5.93 -2.03 -23.58
C ALA A 69 7.10 -1.06 -23.81
N ALA A 70 6.84 0.25 -23.82
CA ALA A 70 7.87 1.28 -23.99
C ALA A 70 8.61 1.64 -22.68
N ALA A 71 8.06 1.28 -21.52
CA ALA A 71 8.63 1.59 -20.21
C ALA A 71 9.89 0.77 -19.91
N GLY A 72 10.85 1.42 -19.26
CA GLY A 72 12.04 0.75 -18.72
C GLY A 72 11.70 -0.26 -17.61
N PRO A 73 12.63 -1.18 -17.28
CA PRO A 73 12.39 -2.19 -16.25
C PRO A 73 12.09 -1.59 -14.87
N ASP A 74 12.71 -0.47 -14.52
CA ASP A 74 12.49 0.22 -13.23
C ASP A 74 11.20 1.04 -13.20
N GLU A 75 10.69 1.47 -14.36
CA GLU A 75 9.50 2.31 -14.49
C GLU A 75 8.21 1.48 -14.49
N ARG A 76 8.26 0.31 -15.14
CA ARG A 76 7.09 -0.54 -15.38
C ARG A 76 6.34 -0.93 -14.10
N PRO A 77 6.98 -1.28 -12.97
CA PRO A 77 6.28 -1.59 -11.72
C PRO A 77 5.36 -0.45 -11.26
N TYR A 78 5.85 0.79 -11.30
CA TYR A 78 5.07 1.97 -10.91
C TYR A 78 3.89 2.23 -11.85
N LEU A 79 4.00 1.91 -13.15
CA LEU A 79 2.88 2.02 -14.07
C LEU A 79 1.79 0.98 -13.80
N ILE A 80 2.20 -0.23 -13.41
CA ILE A 80 1.27 -1.30 -12.98
C ILE A 80 0.57 -0.88 -11.69
N GLU A 81 1.30 -0.33 -10.72
CA GLU A 81 0.72 0.18 -9.48
C GLU A 81 -0.24 1.36 -9.72
N ALA A 82 0.10 2.30 -10.60
CA ALA A 82 -0.79 3.39 -10.98
C ALA A 82 -2.13 2.87 -11.56
N LEU A 83 -2.06 1.88 -12.45
CA LEU A 83 -3.25 1.23 -12.99
C LEU A 83 -4.02 0.47 -11.90
N ALA A 84 -3.31 -0.22 -11.01
CA ALA A 84 -3.89 -0.95 -9.88
C ALA A 84 -4.56 -0.03 -8.84
N ALA A 85 -4.10 1.22 -8.75
CA ALA A 85 -4.68 2.27 -7.93
C ALA A 85 -5.92 2.92 -8.58
N GLY A 86 -6.22 2.54 -9.82
CA GLY A 86 -7.43 2.92 -10.52
C GLY A 86 -7.34 4.18 -11.36
N HIS A 87 -6.13 4.65 -11.66
CA HIS A 87 -5.90 5.77 -12.57
C HIS A 87 -6.31 5.43 -14.01
N SER A 88 -6.71 6.46 -14.77
CA SER A 88 -7.14 6.29 -16.15
C SER A 88 -5.98 5.95 -17.09
N ALA A 89 -6.27 5.45 -18.29
CA ALA A 89 -5.23 5.23 -19.30
C ALA A 89 -4.48 6.53 -19.66
N GLU A 90 -5.15 7.68 -19.63
CA GLU A 90 -4.52 9.00 -19.84
C GLU A 90 -3.56 9.37 -18.70
N ASP A 91 -3.97 9.13 -17.45
CA ASP A 91 -3.13 9.37 -16.27
C ASP A 91 -1.88 8.48 -16.32
N VAL A 92 -2.02 7.20 -16.65
CA VAL A 92 -0.89 6.27 -16.79
C VAL A 92 0.07 6.71 -17.89
N VAL A 93 -0.44 7.14 -19.05
CA VAL A 93 0.39 7.68 -20.15
C VAL A 93 1.13 8.95 -19.72
N THR A 94 0.46 9.84 -19.00
CA THR A 94 1.06 11.08 -18.50
C THR A 94 2.12 10.81 -17.44
N PHE A 95 1.82 9.94 -16.49
CA PHE A 95 2.76 9.49 -15.47
C PHE A 95 4.00 8.81 -16.08
N ALA A 96 3.81 7.94 -17.08
CA ALA A 96 4.91 7.32 -17.81
C ALA A 96 5.85 8.34 -18.47
N ARG A 97 5.34 9.47 -18.96
CA ARG A 97 6.18 10.55 -19.50
C ARG A 97 6.99 11.26 -18.42
N LEU A 98 6.42 11.46 -17.24
CA LEU A 98 7.09 12.12 -16.10
C LEU A 98 8.27 11.30 -15.56
N ILE A 99 8.09 9.98 -15.50
CA ILE A 99 9.08 9.07 -14.90
C ILE A 99 10.10 8.52 -15.91
N ARG A 100 9.90 8.77 -17.21
CA ARG A 100 10.76 8.24 -18.29
C ARG A 100 12.23 8.64 -18.11
N GLY A 101 13.12 7.65 -18.15
CA GLY A 101 14.57 7.81 -18.06
C GLY A 101 15.05 8.29 -16.69
N LYS A 102 14.19 8.31 -15.67
CA LYS A 102 14.61 8.64 -14.30
C LYS A 102 15.43 7.48 -13.73
N ARG A 103 16.43 7.82 -12.91
CA ARG A 103 17.27 6.82 -12.25
C ARG A 103 16.45 6.05 -11.20
N PRO A 104 16.77 4.77 -10.90
CA PRO A 104 16.06 3.99 -9.89
C PRO A 104 15.96 4.68 -8.52
N GLU A 105 17.02 5.39 -8.10
CA GLU A 105 17.03 6.17 -6.87
C GLU A 105 16.00 7.32 -6.88
N TRP A 106 15.82 7.98 -8.02
CA TRP A 106 14.82 9.03 -8.16
C TRP A 106 13.41 8.43 -8.07
N LEU A 107 13.16 7.33 -8.79
CA LEU A 107 11.87 6.63 -8.75
C LEU A 107 11.53 6.22 -7.30
N ARG A 108 12.45 5.55 -6.61
CA ARG A 108 12.26 5.20 -5.19
C ARG A 108 11.98 6.42 -4.31
N THR A 109 12.79 7.48 -4.43
CA THR A 109 12.66 8.68 -3.58
C THR A 109 11.32 9.39 -3.75
N HIS A 110 10.74 9.34 -4.95
CA HIS A 110 9.55 10.12 -5.30
C HIS A 110 8.26 9.30 -5.34
N LEU A 111 8.35 7.98 -5.53
CA LEU A 111 7.22 7.09 -5.74
C LEU A 111 7.06 6.07 -4.60
N SER A 112 8.06 5.92 -3.72
CA SER A 112 8.06 4.96 -2.60
C SER A 112 8.58 5.64 -1.32
N LEU A 113 7.68 6.29 -0.59
CA LEU A 113 8.04 7.03 0.64
C LEU A 113 8.52 6.14 1.79
N ILE A 114 8.10 4.87 1.81
CA ILE A 114 8.52 3.86 2.77
C ILE A 114 9.21 2.73 2.02
N ASP A 115 10.29 2.23 2.60
CA ASP A 115 10.94 1.00 2.17
C ASP A 115 10.27 -0.18 2.88
N PRO A 116 9.53 -1.05 2.17
CA PRO A 116 8.90 -2.21 2.78
C PRO A 116 9.88 -3.36 3.04
N ASP A 117 11.12 -3.29 2.56
CA ASP A 117 12.06 -4.42 2.60
C ASP A 117 12.87 -4.50 3.90
N GLY A 118 12.66 -3.57 4.85
CA GLY A 118 13.28 -3.68 6.15
C GLY A 118 13.08 -2.48 7.09
N PRO A 119 13.48 -2.64 8.37
CA PRO A 119 13.39 -1.57 9.34
C PRO A 119 14.40 -0.47 9.05
N GLY A 120 14.04 0.76 9.40
CA GLY A 120 14.88 1.91 9.10
C GLY A 120 14.20 3.23 9.39
N ARG A 121 14.96 4.32 9.24
CA ARG A 121 14.39 5.67 9.27
C ARG A 121 13.66 5.92 7.95
N VAL A 122 12.47 6.50 8.05
CA VAL A 122 11.69 6.96 6.91
C VAL A 122 12.00 8.42 6.70
N THR A 123 12.70 8.72 5.61
CA THR A 123 13.13 10.08 5.30
C THR A 123 12.88 10.43 3.85
N TYR A 124 12.48 11.67 3.60
CA TYR A 124 12.49 12.27 2.28
C TYR A 124 13.66 13.25 2.20
N ARG A 125 14.64 12.93 1.34
CA ARG A 125 15.88 13.73 1.16
C ARG A 125 16.58 14.07 2.49
N GLY A 126 16.63 13.09 3.40
CA GLY A 126 17.22 13.23 4.73
C GLY A 126 16.33 13.88 5.80
N SER A 127 15.19 14.46 5.42
CA SER A 127 14.20 14.98 6.37
C SER A 127 13.29 13.85 6.86
N PRO A 128 13.03 13.72 8.16
CA PRO A 128 12.11 12.71 8.65
C PRO A 128 10.71 12.94 8.09
N VAL A 129 10.08 11.85 7.66
CA VAL A 129 8.66 11.81 7.30
C VAL A 129 7.93 11.48 8.60
N ARG A 130 7.59 12.51 9.39
CA ARG A 130 7.07 12.38 10.76
C ARG A 130 5.75 13.11 10.87
N GLN A 131 4.87 12.64 11.75
CA GLN A 131 3.64 13.36 12.06
C GLN A 131 3.88 14.81 12.53
N ALA A 132 3.02 15.75 12.12
CA ALA A 132 3.14 17.17 12.47
C ALA A 132 2.93 17.47 13.96
N ASP A 133 1.98 16.81 14.61
CA ASP A 133 1.62 17.00 16.03
C ASP A 133 1.18 15.69 16.69
N ASP A 134 0.91 15.70 18.01
CA ASP A 134 0.57 14.51 18.81
C ASP A 134 -0.78 13.84 18.45
N THR A 135 -1.61 14.50 17.63
CA THR A 135 -2.93 14.00 17.17
C THR A 135 -2.91 13.53 15.72
N ALA A 136 -1.88 13.90 14.95
CA ALA A 136 -1.73 13.55 13.54
C ALA A 136 -1.27 12.10 13.26
N CYS A 137 -1.05 11.25 14.28
CA CYS A 137 -0.63 9.86 14.05
C CYS A 137 -1.61 9.07 13.15
N GLY A 138 -2.92 9.20 13.37
CA GLY A 138 -3.95 8.57 12.53
C GLY A 138 -3.90 9.10 11.08
N PRO A 139 -4.01 10.43 10.87
CA PRO A 139 -3.85 11.03 9.55
C PRO A 139 -2.59 10.61 8.81
N MET A 140 -1.47 10.53 9.52
CA MET A 140 -0.20 10.10 8.93
C MET A 140 -0.20 8.65 8.47
N THR A 141 -0.87 7.74 9.21
CA THR A 141 -1.03 6.35 8.74
C THR A 141 -1.88 6.24 7.47
N ILE A 142 -2.91 7.08 7.31
CA ILE A 142 -3.74 7.13 6.10
C ILE A 142 -2.94 7.65 4.91
N LEU A 143 -2.21 8.76 5.12
CA LEU A 143 -1.32 9.34 4.11
C LEU A 143 -0.31 8.31 3.63
N MET A 144 0.36 7.62 4.56
CA MET A 144 1.34 6.61 4.21
C MET A 144 0.73 5.39 3.53
N ALA A 145 -0.43 4.92 3.96
CA ALA A 145 -1.16 3.84 3.29
C ALA A 145 -1.45 4.19 1.82
N ARG A 146 -1.93 5.41 1.56
CA ARG A 146 -2.19 5.88 0.19
C ARG A 146 -0.91 6.01 -0.63
N ALA A 147 0.16 6.56 -0.06
CA ALA A 147 1.43 6.71 -0.76
C ALA A 147 2.13 5.37 -1.05
N MET A 148 1.84 4.32 -0.29
CA MET A 148 2.32 2.97 -0.59
C MET A 148 1.57 2.30 -1.73
N THR A 149 0.29 2.61 -1.93
CA THR A 149 -0.55 1.93 -2.93
C THR A 149 -0.80 2.74 -4.20
N ASP A 150 -0.45 4.02 -4.20
CA ASP A 150 -0.66 4.94 -5.32
C ASP A 150 0.61 5.78 -5.60
N PRO A 151 1.39 5.43 -6.63
CA PRO A 151 2.62 6.14 -6.96
C PRO A 151 2.37 7.53 -7.54
N LEU A 152 1.18 7.82 -8.10
CA LEU A 152 0.84 9.19 -8.51
C LEU A 152 0.54 10.07 -7.30
N TYR A 153 -0.11 9.51 -6.27
CA TYR A 153 -0.28 10.22 -5.00
C TYR A 153 1.07 10.51 -4.34
N ALA A 154 1.98 9.53 -4.30
CA ALA A 154 3.35 9.73 -3.81
C ALA A 154 4.12 10.79 -4.63
N LEU A 155 4.01 10.74 -5.96
CA LEU A 155 4.65 11.73 -6.84
C LEU A 155 4.09 13.13 -6.61
N ASN A 156 2.76 13.28 -6.55
CA ASN A 156 2.12 14.57 -6.31
C ASN A 156 2.54 15.15 -4.94
N PHE A 157 2.71 14.29 -3.96
CA PHE A 157 3.16 14.68 -2.64
C PHE A 157 4.63 15.13 -2.61
N THR A 158 5.51 14.46 -3.36
CA THR A 158 6.94 14.78 -3.37
C THR A 158 7.33 15.89 -4.35
N THR A 159 6.61 16.05 -5.46
CA THR A 159 6.95 16.99 -6.54
C THR A 159 5.76 17.73 -7.15
N THR A 160 4.56 17.69 -6.56
CA THR A 160 3.34 18.30 -7.15
C THR A 160 3.00 17.80 -8.55
N GLY A 161 3.39 16.56 -8.88
CA GLY A 161 3.17 15.97 -10.20
C GLY A 161 4.08 16.56 -11.28
N SER A 162 5.08 17.33 -10.87
CA SER A 162 6.04 18.01 -11.73
C SER A 162 7.36 17.24 -11.79
N ALA A 163 8.09 17.40 -12.90
CA ALA A 163 9.47 16.96 -13.02
C ALA A 163 10.47 18.06 -12.62
N ASP A 164 9.99 19.25 -12.23
CA ASP A 164 10.81 20.37 -11.81
C ASP A 164 11.52 20.07 -10.48
N PRO A 165 12.86 20.11 -10.43
CA PRO A 165 13.62 19.88 -9.20
C PRO A 165 13.29 20.88 -8.08
N SER A 166 12.83 22.09 -8.42
CA SER A 166 12.47 23.13 -7.45
C SER A 166 11.20 22.79 -6.66
N ASP A 167 10.32 21.92 -7.18
CA ASP A 167 9.12 21.43 -6.50
C ASP A 167 9.42 20.32 -5.47
N ALA A 168 10.64 19.79 -5.51
CA ALA A 168 11.10 18.66 -4.69
C ALA A 168 11.89 19.08 -3.43
N SER A 169 11.82 20.34 -3.02
CA SER A 169 12.54 20.81 -1.83
C SER A 169 12.00 20.20 -0.53
N VAL A 170 12.86 20.04 0.47
CA VAL A 170 12.46 19.54 1.80
C VAL A 170 11.39 20.43 2.44
N ALA A 171 11.53 21.76 2.32
CA ALA A 171 10.60 22.71 2.94
C ALA A 171 9.19 22.59 2.34
N GLN A 172 9.07 22.50 1.02
CA GLN A 172 7.76 22.31 0.37
C GLN A 172 7.18 20.93 0.68
N PHE A 173 8.01 19.89 0.71
CA PHE A 173 7.58 18.55 1.12
C PHE A 173 6.98 18.56 2.53
N GLN A 174 7.65 19.18 3.50
CA GLN A 174 7.15 19.28 4.87
C GLN A 174 5.87 20.13 4.95
N ALA A 175 5.77 21.22 4.18
CA ALA A 175 4.55 22.01 4.11
C ALA A 175 3.36 21.21 3.54
N ARG A 176 3.60 20.42 2.49
CA ARG A 176 2.58 19.52 1.90
C ARG A 176 2.20 18.40 2.87
N LEU A 177 3.16 17.86 3.60
CA LEU A 177 2.93 16.85 4.65
C LEU A 177 1.98 17.38 5.72
N THR A 178 2.31 18.51 6.34
CA THR A 178 1.45 19.13 7.35
C THR A 178 0.08 19.50 6.80
N ALA A 179 0.00 20.04 5.57
CA ALA A 179 -1.28 20.42 4.97
C ALA A 179 -2.18 19.20 4.69
N GLU A 180 -1.62 18.11 4.17
CA GLU A 180 -2.37 16.88 3.91
C GLU A 180 -2.76 16.17 5.21
N GLU A 181 -1.90 16.16 6.23
CA GLU A 181 -2.23 15.65 7.55
C GLU A 181 -3.41 16.41 8.16
N HIS A 182 -3.41 17.75 8.12
CA HIS A 182 -4.55 18.55 8.61
C HIS A 182 -5.83 18.25 7.82
N ARG A 183 -5.76 18.20 6.48
CA ARG A 183 -6.92 17.88 5.65
C ARG A 183 -7.52 16.51 5.99
N ILE A 184 -6.66 15.50 6.18
CA ILE A 184 -7.07 14.16 6.59
C ILE A 184 -7.62 14.19 8.03
N HIS A 185 -6.99 14.94 8.92
CA HIS A 185 -7.43 15.06 10.31
C HIS A 185 -8.86 15.61 10.39
N ASP A 186 -9.14 16.72 9.69
CA ASP A 186 -10.47 17.30 9.55
C ASP A 186 -11.48 16.27 9.00
N ALA A 187 -11.08 15.54 7.96
CA ALA A 187 -11.93 14.53 7.31
C ALA A 187 -12.27 13.36 8.25
N THR A 188 -11.29 12.89 9.04
CA THR A 188 -11.48 11.80 10.02
C THR A 188 -12.29 12.23 11.24
N ASN A 189 -12.37 13.53 11.53
CA ASN A 189 -12.91 14.08 12.77
C ASN A 189 -14.14 14.98 12.60
N ARG A 190 -14.88 14.87 11.50
CA ARG A 190 -16.08 15.68 11.21
C ARG A 190 -17.06 15.85 12.39
N PHE A 191 -17.22 14.82 13.23
CA PHE A 191 -18.09 14.83 14.41
C PHE A 191 -17.36 14.44 15.71
N TRP A 192 -16.03 14.45 15.68
CA TRP A 192 -15.17 14.03 16.79
C TRP A 192 -14.20 15.14 17.17
N PRO A 193 -13.93 15.41 18.46
CA PRO A 193 -12.98 16.44 18.82
C PRO A 193 -11.55 16.07 18.40
N GLU A 194 -10.96 16.80 17.45
CA GLU A 194 -9.60 16.58 16.93
C GLU A 194 -8.51 16.44 17.99
N ARG A 195 -8.64 17.17 19.12
CA ARG A 195 -7.70 17.07 20.26
C ARG A 195 -7.61 15.67 20.88
N LEU A 196 -8.53 14.77 20.54
CA LEU A 196 -8.56 13.38 20.98
C LEU A 196 -7.96 12.42 19.93
N GLY A 197 -7.38 12.95 18.85
CA GLY A 197 -6.92 12.19 17.69
C GLY A 197 -8.08 11.67 16.83
N SER A 198 -7.79 10.77 15.90
CA SER A 198 -8.81 10.14 15.04
C SER A 198 -9.41 8.88 15.68
N THR A 199 -10.69 8.63 15.41
CA THR A 199 -11.35 7.37 15.80
C THR A 199 -11.09 6.25 14.79
N PRO A 200 -11.15 4.95 15.17
CA PRO A 200 -11.06 3.84 14.21
C PRO A 200 -12.06 3.93 13.06
N ALA A 201 -13.30 4.34 13.36
CA ALA A 201 -14.33 4.53 12.34
C ALA A 201 -14.01 5.71 11.40
N GLY A 202 -13.49 6.83 11.93
CA GLY A 202 -13.03 7.96 11.13
C GLY A 202 -11.90 7.59 10.19
N VAL A 203 -10.91 6.84 10.69
CA VAL A 203 -9.79 6.31 9.89
C VAL A 203 -10.29 5.38 8.79
N GLY A 204 -11.12 4.40 9.12
CA GLY A 204 -11.73 3.50 8.12
C GLY A 204 -12.55 4.24 7.07
N ASN A 205 -13.35 5.23 7.47
CA ASN A 205 -14.15 6.04 6.56
C ASN A 205 -13.30 6.84 5.57
N GLU A 206 -12.20 7.46 6.02
CA GLU A 206 -11.30 8.20 5.12
C GLU A 206 -10.56 7.25 4.18
N LEU A 207 -10.04 6.11 4.66
CA LEU A 207 -9.45 5.08 3.78
C LEU A 207 -10.45 4.64 2.69
N ASN A 208 -11.71 4.43 3.07
CA ASN A 208 -12.76 4.02 2.15
C ASN A 208 -13.11 5.04 1.07
N ARG A 209 -12.73 6.32 1.22
CA ARG A 209 -12.81 7.31 0.12
C ARG A 209 -11.79 7.02 -0.99
N HIS A 210 -10.77 6.23 -0.69
CA HIS A 210 -9.66 5.85 -1.55
C HIS A 210 -9.60 4.33 -1.76
N ALA A 211 -10.71 3.62 -1.59
CA ALA A 211 -10.77 2.16 -1.70
C ALA A 211 -10.28 1.63 -3.06
N ASP A 212 -10.48 2.39 -4.15
CA ASP A 212 -9.94 2.04 -5.48
C ASP A 212 -8.42 2.02 -5.48
N ALA A 213 -7.79 3.02 -4.86
CA ALA A 213 -6.34 3.14 -4.76
C ALA A 213 -5.75 2.05 -3.86
N LEU A 214 -6.41 1.81 -2.72
CA LEU A 214 -5.98 0.81 -1.74
C LEU A 214 -6.31 -0.64 -2.18
N GLY A 215 -7.18 -0.80 -3.18
CA GLY A 215 -7.60 -2.10 -3.70
C GLY A 215 -8.57 -2.87 -2.81
N ALA A 216 -9.07 -2.26 -1.73
CA ALA A 216 -10.00 -2.86 -0.78
C ALA A 216 -10.77 -1.78 -0.01
N ARG A 217 -11.92 -2.16 0.54
CA ARG A 217 -12.57 -1.40 1.62
C ARG A 217 -11.92 -1.76 2.95
N TYR A 218 -12.03 -0.89 3.93
CA TYR A 218 -11.40 -1.03 5.24
C TYR A 218 -12.45 -0.97 6.34
N GLU A 219 -12.38 -1.91 7.27
CA GLU A 219 -13.29 -2.03 8.40
C GLU A 219 -12.52 -1.99 9.74
N PRO A 220 -13.01 -1.24 10.73
CA PRO A 220 -12.39 -1.20 12.05
C PRO A 220 -12.83 -2.39 12.91
N HIS A 221 -11.87 -3.11 13.48
CA HIS A 221 -12.09 -4.19 14.44
C HIS A 221 -11.48 -3.82 15.79
N VAL A 222 -12.31 -3.71 16.82
CA VAL A 222 -11.85 -3.45 18.20
C VAL A 222 -11.37 -4.74 18.84
N VAL A 223 -10.09 -4.77 19.21
CA VAL A 223 -9.40 -5.97 19.70
C VAL A 223 -9.78 -6.30 21.15
N THR A 224 -10.09 -5.29 21.96
CA THR A 224 -10.48 -5.46 23.36
C THR A 224 -11.91 -5.97 23.57
N GLY A 225 -12.63 -6.36 22.49
CA GLY A 225 -14.00 -6.86 22.50
C GLY A 225 -14.18 -8.27 21.92
N ILE A 226 -15.42 -8.76 21.88
CA ILE A 226 -15.78 -10.04 21.22
C ILE A 226 -15.45 -9.92 19.71
N GLY A 227 -14.68 -10.87 19.16
CA GLY A 227 -14.24 -10.85 17.76
C GLY A 227 -12.84 -10.24 17.52
N GLY A 228 -12.20 -9.67 18.54
CA GLY A 228 -10.91 -8.97 18.39
C GLY A 228 -9.75 -9.79 17.84
N LYS A 229 -9.75 -11.11 18.06
CA LYS A 229 -8.67 -12.01 17.59
C LYS A 229 -8.75 -12.39 16.11
N SER A 230 -9.91 -12.25 15.45
CA SER A 230 -9.98 -12.48 13.99
C SER A 230 -9.37 -11.30 13.26
N GLY A 231 -9.71 -10.07 13.65
CA GLY A 231 -9.13 -8.86 13.03
C GLY A 231 -7.60 -8.81 13.12
N LEU A 232 -6.99 -9.27 14.21
CA LEU A 232 -5.53 -9.37 14.31
C LEU A 232 -4.92 -10.33 13.27
N ARG A 233 -5.60 -11.43 12.94
CA ARG A 233 -5.15 -12.34 11.88
C ARG A 233 -5.38 -11.73 10.50
N ASP A 234 -6.53 -11.11 10.27
CA ASP A 234 -6.83 -10.40 9.02
C ASP A 234 -5.80 -9.29 8.77
N ALA A 235 -5.31 -8.64 9.83
CA ALA A 235 -4.23 -7.66 9.75
C ALA A 235 -2.89 -8.27 9.33
N VAL A 236 -2.55 -9.47 9.83
CA VAL A 236 -1.34 -10.21 9.41
C VAL A 236 -1.47 -10.65 7.95
N ASP A 237 -2.60 -11.26 7.57
CA ASP A 237 -2.84 -11.71 6.19
C ASP A 237 -2.80 -10.54 5.18
N ALA A 238 -3.30 -9.36 5.58
CA ALA A 238 -3.20 -8.14 4.80
C ALA A 238 -1.74 -7.67 4.67
N ALA A 239 -0.96 -7.69 5.75
CA ALA A 239 0.46 -7.35 5.71
C ALA A 239 1.26 -8.31 4.81
N ASP A 240 0.97 -9.61 4.86
CA ASP A 240 1.53 -10.64 3.95
C ASP A 240 1.25 -10.31 2.48
N SER A 241 0.12 -9.66 2.22
CA SER A 241 -0.32 -9.24 0.89
C SER A 241 0.11 -7.81 0.52
N ALA A 242 1.03 -7.21 1.28
CA ALA A 242 1.48 -5.81 1.14
C ALA A 242 0.34 -4.77 1.21
N GLN A 243 -0.76 -5.09 1.89
CA GLN A 243 -1.84 -4.16 2.16
C GLN A 243 -1.58 -3.44 3.50
N PRO A 244 -1.56 -2.10 3.52
CA PRO A 244 -1.23 -1.33 4.71
C PRO A 244 -2.40 -1.34 5.72
N VAL A 245 -2.13 -1.67 6.97
CA VAL A 245 -3.16 -1.78 8.04
C VAL A 245 -2.87 -0.79 9.15
N PRO A 246 -3.71 0.25 9.34
CA PRO A 246 -3.60 1.09 10.53
C PRO A 246 -3.98 0.32 11.79
N VAL A 247 -3.15 0.47 12.82
CA VAL A 247 -3.32 -0.19 14.12
C VAL A 247 -3.36 0.88 15.20
N LEU A 248 -4.45 0.92 15.95
CA LEU A 248 -4.60 1.76 17.14
C LEU A 248 -4.01 1.04 18.34
N ILE A 249 -3.03 1.66 18.97
CA ILE A 249 -2.28 1.12 20.09
C ILE A 249 -2.37 2.04 21.32
N GLY A 250 -2.11 1.47 22.49
CA GLY A 250 -2.17 2.17 23.75
C GLY A 250 -1.67 1.32 24.92
N ASP A 251 -1.89 1.82 26.12
CA ASP A 251 -1.69 1.05 27.35
C ASP A 251 -3.06 0.78 27.99
N ARG A 252 -3.48 1.61 28.94
CA ARG A 252 -4.83 1.51 29.54
C ARG A 252 -5.93 2.12 28.67
N ILE A 253 -5.55 3.03 27.78
CA ILE A 253 -6.43 3.74 26.85
C ILE A 253 -5.75 3.84 25.50
N PRO A 254 -6.50 3.89 24.38
CA PRO A 254 -5.95 4.10 23.05
C PRO A 254 -5.30 5.48 22.94
N ARG A 255 -4.15 5.56 22.27
CA ARG A 255 -3.36 6.81 22.21
C ARG A 255 -2.68 7.09 20.88
N HIS A 256 -2.32 6.06 20.11
CA HIS A 256 -1.39 6.22 18.99
C HIS A 256 -1.72 5.28 17.85
N TYR A 257 -1.57 5.76 16.62
CA TYR A 257 -1.65 4.92 15.43
C TYR A 257 -0.25 4.57 14.93
N ILE A 258 -0.08 3.30 14.57
CA ILE A 258 1.04 2.82 13.75
C ILE A 258 0.48 2.20 12.47
N LEU A 259 1.32 2.05 11.45
CA LEU A 259 0.93 1.40 10.20
C LEU A 259 1.68 0.08 10.06
N LEU A 260 0.97 -1.03 10.03
CA LEU A 260 1.51 -2.33 9.65
C LEU A 260 1.63 -2.36 8.12
N ILE A 261 2.84 -2.58 7.61
CA ILE A 261 3.17 -2.35 6.19
C ILE A 261 3.62 -3.61 5.44
N GLY A 262 3.97 -4.67 6.15
CA GLY A 262 4.53 -5.87 5.56
C GLY A 262 5.22 -6.76 6.57
N ARG A 263 6.14 -7.60 6.09
CA ARG A 263 6.88 -8.58 6.87
C ARG A 263 8.34 -8.63 6.49
N ASP A 264 9.13 -9.05 7.47
CA ASP A 264 10.52 -9.43 7.29
C ASP A 264 10.77 -10.74 8.03
N ALA A 265 10.88 -11.83 7.27
CA ALA A 265 10.91 -13.19 7.78
C ALA A 265 9.72 -13.48 8.73
N ALA A 266 10.00 -13.75 10.00
CA ALA A 266 8.99 -14.06 11.01
C ALA A 266 8.41 -12.81 11.71
N ASP A 267 8.98 -11.63 11.47
CA ASP A 267 8.55 -10.39 12.11
C ASP A 267 7.63 -9.59 11.19
N LEU A 268 6.72 -8.83 11.80
CA LEU A 268 5.93 -7.82 11.13
C LEU A 268 6.69 -6.50 11.06
N LEU A 269 6.54 -5.76 9.96
CA LEU A 269 7.10 -4.43 9.79
C LEU A 269 6.05 -3.37 10.09
N VAL A 270 6.37 -2.46 11.02
CA VAL A 270 5.47 -1.38 11.43
C VAL A 270 6.15 -0.03 11.31
N TYR A 271 5.49 0.89 10.61
CA TYR A 271 5.85 2.30 10.58
C TYR A 271 5.24 3.04 11.76
N ASP A 272 6.08 3.75 12.52
CA ASP A 272 5.71 4.62 13.63
C ASP A 272 5.79 6.10 13.19
N PRO A 273 4.64 6.77 12.98
CA PRO A 273 4.57 8.17 12.58
C PRO A 273 5.27 9.14 13.54
N ALA A 274 5.31 8.85 14.84
CA ALA A 274 5.92 9.73 15.84
C ALA A 274 7.45 9.71 15.74
N ARG A 275 8.00 8.61 15.23
CA ARG A 275 9.44 8.37 15.14
C ARG A 275 9.99 8.42 13.73
N ALA A 276 9.13 8.54 12.72
CA ALA A 276 9.49 8.41 11.31
C ALA A 276 10.34 7.14 11.07
N ARG A 277 9.87 5.99 11.56
CA ARG A 277 10.69 4.77 11.61
C ARG A 277 9.87 3.51 11.38
N VAL A 278 10.38 2.64 10.52
CA VAL A 278 9.95 1.25 10.41
C VAL A 278 10.69 0.39 11.43
N SER A 279 9.96 -0.40 12.21
CA SER A 279 10.51 -1.31 13.22
C SER A 279 9.95 -2.71 13.01
N ARG A 280 10.70 -3.73 13.45
CA ARG A 280 10.20 -5.12 13.54
C ARG A 280 9.42 -5.32 14.83
N ILE A 281 8.31 -6.04 14.76
CA ILE A 281 7.59 -6.55 15.92
C ILE A 281 7.30 -8.05 15.72
N SER A 282 7.28 -8.79 16.83
CA SER A 282 6.92 -10.22 16.81
C SER A 282 5.47 -10.39 16.35
N GLU A 283 5.27 -11.20 15.32
CA GLU A 283 3.94 -11.59 14.84
C GLU A 283 3.13 -12.25 15.96
N GLN A 284 3.74 -13.18 16.70
CA GLN A 284 3.06 -13.87 17.79
C GLN A 284 2.61 -12.90 18.89
N SER A 285 3.48 -11.96 19.28
CA SER A 285 3.12 -10.93 20.27
C SER A 285 1.96 -10.07 19.76
N PHE A 286 1.97 -9.70 18.48
CA PHE A 286 0.90 -8.93 17.85
C PHE A 286 -0.43 -9.69 17.85
N LEU A 287 -0.42 -10.99 17.48
CA LEU A 287 -1.58 -11.88 17.52
C LEU A 287 -2.13 -12.08 18.95
N ASP A 288 -1.27 -11.96 19.96
CA ASP A 288 -1.64 -11.93 21.37
C ASP A 288 -2.13 -10.55 21.85
N GLY A 289 -2.22 -9.56 20.95
CA GLY A 289 -2.65 -8.19 21.23
C GLY A 289 -1.61 -7.33 21.93
N LYS A 290 -0.33 -7.72 21.88
CA LYS A 290 0.80 -7.10 22.58
C LYS A 290 1.87 -6.56 21.64
N LEU A 291 2.61 -5.58 22.12
CA LEU A 291 3.71 -4.93 21.38
C LEU A 291 4.92 -4.74 22.29
N ASP A 292 6.01 -5.47 22.00
CA ASP A 292 7.18 -5.52 22.88
C ASP A 292 8.25 -4.47 22.53
N ALA A 293 8.31 -4.04 21.27
CA ALA A 293 9.34 -3.13 20.75
C ALA A 293 8.88 -1.67 20.60
N LEU A 294 7.65 -1.36 21.00
CA LEU A 294 7.03 -0.03 20.84
C LEU A 294 6.75 0.63 22.19
N ARG A 295 6.49 1.94 22.16
CA ARG A 295 6.20 2.73 23.37
C ARG A 295 4.94 2.24 24.10
N PHE A 296 3.91 1.93 23.33
CA PHE A 296 2.62 1.45 23.82
C PHE A 296 2.54 -0.05 23.59
N ARG A 297 2.02 -0.79 24.58
CA ARG A 297 2.18 -2.24 24.63
C ARG A 297 0.96 -3.05 24.22
N HIS A 298 -0.18 -2.42 23.96
CA HIS A 298 -1.43 -3.13 23.66
C HIS A 298 -2.08 -2.63 22.39
N VAL A 299 -2.63 -3.57 21.61
CA VAL A 299 -3.45 -3.28 20.44
C VAL A 299 -4.91 -3.08 20.88
N PHE A 300 -5.50 -1.95 20.49
CA PHE A 300 -6.89 -1.59 20.77
C PHE A 300 -7.81 -1.81 19.57
N ALA A 301 -7.33 -1.49 18.37
CA ALA A 301 -8.07 -1.74 17.14
C ALA A 301 -7.13 -1.95 15.96
N VAL A 302 -7.60 -2.68 14.97
CA VAL A 302 -7.00 -2.78 13.63
C VAL A 302 -8.03 -2.33 12.61
N ILE A 303 -7.59 -1.67 11.54
CA ILE A 303 -8.45 -1.24 10.45
C ILE A 303 -8.02 -2.05 9.23
N THR A 304 -8.71 -3.15 8.95
CA THR A 304 -8.26 -4.17 8.00
C THR A 304 -9.04 -4.11 6.70
N PRO A 305 -8.41 -4.52 5.57
CA PRO A 305 -9.09 -4.77 4.33
C PRO A 305 -10.26 -5.75 4.50
N SER A 306 -11.42 -5.42 3.96
CA SER A 306 -12.57 -6.32 3.81
C SER A 306 -12.64 -6.83 2.36
N PRO A 307 -12.95 -8.12 2.13
CA PRO A 307 -13.14 -8.69 0.79
C PRO A 307 -14.20 -7.99 -0.06
#